data_AF-A0A1Q7KGI3-F1
#
_entry.id   AF-A0A1Q7KGI3-F1
#
_cell.length_a   1.000
_cell.length_b   1.000
_cell.length_c   1.000
_cell.angle_alpha   90.00
_cell.angle_beta   90.00
_cell.angle_gamma   90.00
#
_symmetry.space_group_name_H-M   'P 1'
#
loop_
_entity.id
_entity.type
_entity.pdbx_description
1 polymer ?
#
loop_
_entity_poly.entity_id
_entity_poly.type
_entity_poly.pdbx_seq_one_letter_code
_entity_poly.pdbx_strand_id
1 'polypeptide(L)'
;MKVAALVAISFLLVVASAPAYAHFEHFTHYNNRGDWIGPYYAYEALEPEYAGPAEPVAIMFSVQDQDGHDTYNIDAMVEVYSAESGERLKAFPWTREDVGDFKVFYNFPNVGNYQIVLSVARDAANLNSIDPPRTTMSGTTGCNCYRTIFNVSITNGFGTIWTATMLAAVVGPLAVFGGVLAWNYSSRRKNGGVGSRVETARYVIMLAAIAGGLVHLAVYSEHASLRIEYSIFLITAGGMQIVYGVVYTLLALTGEVKGREFSVQVARRYYRESVKVNIFGLIGTGILLGLYAYAIIFPPPLSPNNQPEDVDAAGIIAKSIELFTVIGIIYLMKLEKQRLQSFLREHV
;
A
#
# COMPACT_ATOMS: atom_id res chain seq x y z
N MET A 1 -7.25 14.80 30.68
CA MET A 1 -8.04 14.03 29.68
C MET A 1 -9.07 14.86 28.90
N LYS A 2 -9.63 15.95 29.43
CA LYS A 2 -10.64 16.75 28.69
C LYS A 2 -10.07 17.67 27.60
N VAL A 3 -8.79 18.04 27.68
CA VAL A 3 -8.13 18.95 26.73
C VAL A 3 -7.66 18.23 25.45
N ALA A 4 -7.21 16.98 25.56
CA ALA A 4 -6.78 16.19 24.40
C ALA A 4 -7.94 15.81 23.46
N ALA A 5 -9.14 15.58 24.01
CA ALA A 5 -10.34 15.30 23.22
C ALA A 5 -10.85 16.54 22.47
N LEU A 6 -10.68 17.75 23.02
CA LEU A 6 -11.07 18.99 22.34
C LEU A 6 -10.14 19.34 21.18
N VAL A 7 -8.83 19.09 21.30
CA VAL A 7 -7.87 19.33 20.21
C VAL A 7 -8.11 18.40 19.01
N ALA A 8 -8.54 17.16 19.26
CA ALA A 8 -8.90 16.21 18.20
C ALA A 8 -10.19 16.63 17.45
N ILE A 9 -11.17 17.22 18.15
CA ILE A 9 -12.44 17.67 17.55
C ILE A 9 -12.25 19.00 16.79
N SER A 10 -11.35 19.87 17.23
CA SER A 10 -11.05 21.13 16.54
C SER A 10 -10.30 20.94 15.22
N PHE A 11 -9.57 19.83 15.03
CA PHE A 11 -8.97 19.47 13.74
C PHE A 11 -9.98 18.86 12.74
N LEU A 12 -11.14 18.38 13.22
CA LEU A 12 -12.20 17.78 12.40
C LEU A 12 -13.13 18.81 11.72
N LEU A 13 -13.12 20.07 12.16
CA LEU A 13 -14.07 21.11 11.71
C LEU A 13 -13.49 22.11 10.70
N VAL A 14 -12.24 21.94 10.26
CA VAL A 14 -11.61 22.78 9.22
C VAL A 14 -11.20 21.92 8.03
N VAL A 15 -12.17 21.30 7.35
CA VAL A 15 -11.99 20.88 5.95
C VAL A 15 -13.31 21.13 5.24
N ALA A 16 -13.53 22.40 4.89
CA ALA A 16 -14.57 22.77 3.95
C ALA A 16 -14.22 22.17 2.59
N SER A 17 -15.15 21.38 2.04
CA SER A 17 -15.36 21.15 0.59
C SER A 17 -14.12 21.40 -0.28
N ALA A 18 -13.21 20.43 -0.31
CA ALA A 18 -12.22 20.38 -1.38
C ALA A 18 -12.96 20.08 -2.69
N PRO A 19 -12.61 20.74 -3.81
CA PRO A 19 -13.10 20.32 -5.12
C PRO A 19 -12.74 18.85 -5.35
N ALA A 20 -13.67 18.07 -5.88
CA ALA A 20 -13.32 16.78 -6.46
C ALA A 20 -12.59 17.07 -7.77
N TYR A 21 -11.31 16.72 -7.81
CA TYR A 21 -10.46 16.86 -8.98
C TYR A 21 -10.51 15.54 -9.76
N ALA A 22 -10.67 15.62 -11.08
CA ALA A 22 -10.55 14.49 -11.98
C ALA A 22 -9.07 14.03 -11.98
N HIS A 23 -8.83 12.94 -11.29
CA HIS A 23 -7.53 12.28 -11.23
C HIS A 23 -7.72 10.77 -11.36
N PHE A 24 -6.63 10.05 -11.64
CA PHE A 24 -6.62 8.59 -11.57
C PHE A 24 -7.14 8.11 -10.20
N GLU A 25 -8.06 7.14 -10.21
CA GLU A 25 -8.61 6.52 -8.99
C GLU A 25 -7.55 5.78 -8.16
N HIS A 26 -6.46 5.37 -8.81
CA HIS A 26 -5.24 4.83 -8.21
C HIS A 26 -4.09 4.98 -9.22
N PHE A 27 -2.82 4.98 -8.78
CA PHE A 27 -1.73 4.72 -9.73
C PHE A 27 -1.49 3.23 -9.83
N THR A 28 -1.32 2.78 -11.07
CA THR A 28 -0.86 1.42 -11.35
C THR A 28 0.55 1.22 -10.80
N HIS A 29 0.90 0.01 -10.32
CA HIS A 29 2.26 -0.29 -9.85
C HIS A 29 3.25 -0.49 -11.00
N TYR A 30 2.73 -0.77 -12.18
CA TYR A 30 3.48 -1.05 -13.38
C TYR A 30 3.08 -0.08 -14.49
N ASN A 31 4.08 0.31 -15.29
CA ASN A 31 3.92 1.28 -16.38
C ASN A 31 3.19 2.57 -15.99
N ASN A 32 3.50 3.10 -14.80
CA ASN A 32 3.07 4.43 -14.39
C ASN A 32 4.24 5.41 -14.41
N ARG A 33 4.00 6.61 -14.94
CA ARG A 33 4.99 7.70 -14.95
C ARG A 33 4.30 9.04 -14.75
N GLY A 34 5.08 10.00 -14.27
CA GLY A 34 4.70 11.41 -14.19
C GLY A 34 5.87 12.26 -14.65
N ASP A 35 5.59 13.27 -15.47
CA ASP A 35 6.63 14.21 -15.92
C ASP A 35 6.04 15.58 -16.30
N TRP A 36 6.90 16.58 -16.32
CA TRP A 36 6.54 17.95 -16.72
C TRP A 36 6.33 18.05 -18.23
N ILE A 37 5.27 18.74 -18.63
CA ILE A 37 4.96 19.06 -20.03
C ILE A 37 4.61 20.55 -20.14
N GLY A 38 5.66 21.39 -20.20
CA GLY A 38 5.50 22.83 -20.23
C GLY A 38 4.96 23.38 -18.91
N PRO A 39 3.82 24.09 -18.89
CA PRO A 39 3.21 24.59 -17.66
C PRO A 39 2.42 23.53 -16.90
N TYR A 40 2.26 22.32 -17.46
CA TYR A 40 1.46 21.25 -16.86
C TYR A 40 2.34 20.12 -16.32
N TYR A 41 1.78 19.33 -15.42
CA TYR A 41 2.32 18.04 -14.99
C TYR A 41 1.40 16.94 -15.51
N ALA A 42 1.96 15.94 -16.21
CA ALA A 42 1.17 14.88 -16.81
C ALA A 42 1.56 13.52 -16.22
N TYR A 43 0.54 12.75 -15.87
CA TYR A 43 0.66 11.36 -15.48
C TYR A 43 0.19 10.45 -16.63
N GLU A 44 0.83 9.29 -16.74
CA GLU A 44 0.50 8.23 -17.67
C GLU A 44 0.39 6.90 -16.91
N ALA A 45 -0.60 6.11 -17.29
CA ALA A 45 -0.82 4.76 -16.80
C ALA A 45 -1.50 3.89 -17.89
N LEU A 46 -1.40 2.58 -17.75
CA LEU A 46 -2.05 1.60 -18.64
C LEU A 46 -3.19 0.87 -17.93
N GLU A 47 -4.28 0.61 -18.65
CA GLU A 47 -5.38 -0.24 -18.20
C GLU A 47 -5.63 -1.36 -19.23
N PRO A 48 -5.43 -2.65 -18.89
CA PRO A 48 -5.03 -3.15 -17.57
C PRO A 48 -3.58 -2.77 -17.21
N GLU A 49 -3.29 -2.63 -15.91
CA GLU A 49 -1.96 -2.33 -15.37
C GLU A 49 -0.87 -3.26 -15.95
N TYR A 50 -1.19 -4.55 -16.04
CA TYR A 50 -0.33 -5.58 -16.60
C TYR A 50 -0.68 -5.84 -18.07
N ALA A 51 -0.48 -4.82 -18.90
CA ALA A 51 -0.72 -4.89 -20.33
C ALA A 51 0.06 -6.02 -21.03
N GLY A 52 -0.67 -6.95 -21.65
CA GLY A 52 -0.12 -8.03 -22.48
C GLY A 52 0.02 -7.64 -23.96
N PRO A 53 0.86 -8.35 -24.72
CA PRO A 53 0.96 -8.16 -26.17
C PRO A 53 -0.31 -8.63 -26.88
N ALA A 54 -0.68 -7.89 -27.92
CA ALA A 54 -1.87 -8.09 -28.76
C ALA A 54 -3.21 -8.02 -28.01
N GLU A 55 -3.22 -7.52 -26.78
CA GLU A 55 -4.42 -7.33 -25.97
C GLU A 55 -4.90 -5.86 -26.03
N PRO A 56 -6.21 -5.59 -25.81
CA PRO A 56 -6.73 -4.24 -25.69
C PRO A 56 -6.15 -3.53 -24.46
N VAL A 57 -5.51 -2.39 -24.67
CA VAL A 57 -4.98 -1.55 -23.59
C VAL A 57 -5.50 -0.12 -23.77
N ALA A 58 -5.99 0.48 -22.70
CA ALA A 58 -6.20 1.91 -22.61
C ALA A 58 -4.94 2.56 -22.06
N ILE A 59 -4.39 3.52 -22.81
CA ILE A 59 -3.36 4.44 -22.34
C ILE A 59 -4.10 5.61 -21.73
N MET A 60 -3.96 5.80 -20.43
CA MET A 60 -4.64 6.81 -19.65
C MET A 60 -3.69 7.97 -19.36
N PHE A 61 -4.21 9.19 -19.43
CA PHE A 61 -3.49 10.40 -19.07
C PHE A 61 -4.27 11.20 -18.03
N SER A 62 -3.54 11.84 -17.12
CA SER A 62 -4.07 12.89 -16.23
C SER A 62 -3.15 14.09 -16.31
N VAL A 63 -3.62 15.16 -16.94
CA VAL A 63 -2.87 16.41 -17.16
C VAL A 63 -3.36 17.48 -16.20
N GLN A 64 -2.46 17.97 -15.36
CA GLN A 64 -2.75 18.87 -14.25
C GLN A 64 -1.96 20.17 -14.37
N ASP A 65 -2.45 21.24 -13.74
CA ASP A 65 -1.66 22.46 -13.59
C ASP A 65 -0.53 22.28 -12.55
N GLN A 66 0.26 23.33 -12.30
CA GLN A 66 1.39 23.27 -11.37
C GLN A 66 0.97 23.12 -9.90
N ASP A 67 -0.28 23.45 -9.58
CA ASP A 67 -0.85 23.37 -8.24
C ASP A 67 -1.61 22.04 -8.02
N GLY A 68 -1.67 21.18 -9.04
CA GLY A 68 -2.32 19.88 -9.02
C GLY A 68 -3.83 19.95 -9.31
N HIS A 69 -4.33 21.04 -9.90
CA HIS A 69 -5.73 21.12 -10.31
C HIS A 69 -5.95 20.57 -11.72
N ASP A 70 -7.19 20.17 -11.99
CA ASP A 70 -7.64 19.72 -13.30
C ASP A 70 -7.41 20.79 -14.38
N THR A 71 -6.94 20.34 -15.53
CA THR A 71 -6.93 21.15 -16.75
C THR A 71 -8.18 20.85 -17.57
N TYR A 72 -8.62 21.83 -18.35
CA TYR A 72 -9.82 21.72 -19.18
C TYR A 72 -9.54 22.26 -20.58
N ASN A 73 -10.22 21.68 -21.57
CA ASN A 73 -10.20 22.11 -22.97
C ASN A 73 -8.78 22.14 -23.58
N ILE A 74 -7.95 21.15 -23.26
CA ILE A 74 -6.59 21.02 -23.79
C ILE A 74 -6.60 20.35 -25.17
N ASP A 75 -5.77 20.83 -26.09
CA ASP A 75 -5.55 20.14 -27.36
C ASP A 75 -4.36 19.20 -27.20
N ALA A 76 -4.60 17.90 -27.34
CA ALA A 76 -3.60 16.85 -27.11
C ALA A 76 -3.41 15.93 -28.33
N MET A 77 -2.18 15.45 -28.52
CA MET A 77 -1.83 14.43 -29.51
C MET A 77 -0.97 13.36 -28.85
N VAL A 78 -1.28 12.09 -29.13
CA VAL A 78 -0.58 10.95 -28.54
C VAL A 78 0.11 10.14 -29.64
N GLU A 79 1.36 9.77 -29.41
CA GLU A 79 2.13 8.94 -30.33
C GLU A 79 2.72 7.75 -29.59
N VAL A 80 2.82 6.60 -30.27
CA VAL A 80 3.43 5.38 -29.73
C VAL A 80 4.59 4.97 -30.63
N TYR A 81 5.76 4.82 -30.03
CA TYR A 81 7.01 4.45 -30.68
C TYR A 81 7.52 3.11 -30.14
N SER A 82 8.18 2.34 -31.00
CA SER A 82 9.00 1.20 -30.57
C SER A 82 10.30 1.75 -29.98
N ALA A 83 10.64 1.38 -28.75
CA ALA A 83 11.91 1.80 -28.15
C ALA A 83 13.13 1.10 -28.78
N GLU A 84 12.91 -0.05 -29.44
CA GLU A 84 13.97 -0.81 -30.12
C GLU A 84 14.34 -0.20 -31.48
N SER A 85 13.34 0.05 -32.33
CA SER A 85 13.57 0.58 -33.69
C SER A 85 13.53 2.09 -33.78
N GLY A 86 12.92 2.77 -32.79
CA GLY A 86 12.60 4.20 -32.87
C GLY A 86 11.48 4.53 -33.86
N GLU A 87 10.83 3.54 -34.45
CA GLU A 87 9.75 3.74 -35.41
C GLU A 87 8.44 4.14 -34.71
N ARG A 88 7.72 5.09 -35.31
CA ARG A 88 6.36 5.45 -34.87
C ARG A 88 5.38 4.38 -35.31
N LEU A 89 4.87 3.62 -34.35
CA LEU A 89 3.91 2.54 -34.56
C LEU A 89 2.48 3.07 -34.70
N LYS A 90 2.13 4.10 -33.93
CA LYS A 90 0.79 4.71 -33.93
C LYS A 90 0.87 6.19 -33.63
N ALA A 91 -0.04 6.95 -34.24
CA ALA A 91 -0.33 8.33 -33.86
C ALA A 91 -1.85 8.49 -33.75
N PHE A 92 -2.28 9.10 -32.66
CA PHE A 92 -3.64 9.59 -32.46
C PHE A 92 -3.64 11.07 -32.81
N PRO A 93 -4.62 11.55 -33.58
CA PRO A 93 -4.62 12.93 -34.05
C PRO A 93 -4.82 13.93 -32.91
N TRP A 94 -4.47 15.20 -33.17
CA TRP A 94 -4.79 16.31 -32.28
C TRP A 94 -6.29 16.33 -31.98
N THR A 95 -6.65 16.15 -30.72
CA THR A 95 -8.02 16.10 -30.24
C THR A 95 -8.18 17.08 -29.09
N ARG A 96 -9.32 17.78 -29.05
CA ARG A 96 -9.69 18.61 -27.90
C ARG A 96 -10.22 17.67 -26.82
N GLU A 97 -9.55 17.65 -25.69
CA GLU A 97 -9.99 16.95 -24.49
C GLU A 97 -10.71 17.95 -23.58
N ASP A 98 -11.95 17.63 -23.21
CA ASP A 98 -12.76 18.51 -22.35
C ASP A 98 -12.14 18.66 -20.95
N VAL A 99 -11.49 17.60 -20.47
CA VAL A 99 -10.77 17.50 -19.19
C VAL A 99 -9.37 16.92 -19.46
N GLY A 100 -8.38 17.27 -18.64
CA GLY A 100 -7.02 16.74 -18.70
C GLY A 100 -6.90 15.23 -18.44
N ASP A 101 -7.99 14.61 -17.99
CA ASP A 101 -8.14 13.18 -17.81
C ASP A 101 -8.80 12.55 -19.03
N PHE A 102 -8.03 11.81 -19.81
CA PHE A 102 -8.51 11.17 -21.03
C PHE A 102 -7.76 9.87 -21.32
N LYS A 103 -8.26 9.11 -22.30
CA LYS A 103 -7.66 7.82 -22.67
C LYS A 103 -7.72 7.54 -24.16
N VAL A 104 -6.71 6.83 -24.64
CA VAL A 104 -6.65 6.30 -26.02
C VAL A 104 -6.45 4.79 -25.98
N PHE A 105 -7.05 4.08 -26.94
CA PHE A 105 -6.95 2.62 -27.00
C PHE A 105 -5.90 2.18 -28.01
N TYR A 106 -4.98 1.32 -27.59
CA TYR A 106 -3.93 0.77 -28.42
C TYR A 106 -3.60 -0.68 -28.04
N ASN A 107 -3.34 -1.52 -29.05
CA ASN A 107 -2.92 -2.90 -28.82
C ASN A 107 -1.43 -3.00 -29.16
N PHE A 108 -0.59 -3.20 -28.15
CA PHE A 108 0.85 -3.33 -28.35
C PHE A 108 1.17 -4.64 -29.07
N PRO A 109 1.86 -4.64 -30.21
CA PRO A 109 1.95 -5.83 -31.05
C PRO A 109 2.78 -6.96 -30.44
N ASN A 110 3.87 -6.62 -29.74
CA ASN A 110 4.84 -7.58 -29.22
C ASN A 110 5.26 -7.25 -27.79
N VAL A 111 5.86 -8.22 -27.10
CA VAL A 111 6.60 -7.97 -25.85
C VAL A 111 7.78 -7.04 -26.16
N GLY A 112 7.98 -6.03 -25.33
CA GLY A 112 9.06 -5.07 -25.53
C GLY A 112 8.83 -3.75 -24.82
N ASN A 113 9.79 -2.85 -25.00
CA ASN A 113 9.70 -1.49 -24.48
C ASN A 113 9.16 -0.55 -25.57
N TYR A 114 8.29 0.36 -25.15
CA TYR A 114 7.66 1.35 -26.00
C TYR A 114 7.79 2.72 -25.37
N GLN A 115 7.69 3.73 -26.22
CA GLN A 115 7.72 5.13 -25.83
C GLN A 115 6.41 5.79 -26.25
N ILE A 116 5.66 6.23 -25.26
CA ILE A 116 4.42 6.96 -25.45
C ILE A 116 4.76 8.45 -25.34
N VAL A 117 4.44 9.21 -26.37
CA VAL A 117 4.71 10.64 -26.40
C VAL A 117 3.40 11.39 -26.31
N LEU A 118 3.24 12.15 -25.24
CA LEU A 118 2.13 13.08 -25.07
C LEU A 118 2.57 14.45 -25.53
N SER A 119 1.78 15.07 -26.40
CA SER A 119 1.96 16.45 -26.84
C SER A 119 0.75 17.28 -26.46
N VAL A 120 0.97 18.44 -25.86
CA VAL A 120 -0.08 19.42 -25.52
C VAL A 120 0.22 20.71 -26.27
N ALA A 121 -0.75 21.24 -27.01
CA ALA A 121 -0.55 22.43 -27.81
C ALA A 121 -0.34 23.68 -26.93
N ARG A 122 0.51 24.62 -27.37
CA ARG A 122 0.70 25.90 -26.66
C ARG A 122 -0.41 26.89 -26.97
N ASP A 123 -0.87 26.83 -28.22
CA ASP A 123 -1.98 27.59 -28.79
C ASP A 123 -2.96 26.59 -29.42
N ALA A 124 -3.96 27.07 -30.18
CA ALA A 124 -4.89 26.18 -30.88
C ALA A 124 -4.16 25.22 -31.84
N ALA A 125 -4.44 23.92 -31.71
CA ALA A 125 -3.96 22.91 -32.65
C ALA A 125 -4.89 22.77 -33.86
N ASN A 126 -4.36 22.21 -34.95
CA ASN A 126 -5.20 21.78 -36.06
C ASN A 126 -5.84 20.43 -35.71
N LEU A 127 -7.08 20.49 -35.20
CA LEU A 127 -7.80 19.29 -34.76
C LEU A 127 -7.92 18.26 -35.89
N ASN A 128 -7.89 16.99 -35.52
CA ASN A 128 -7.90 15.82 -36.40
C ASN A 128 -6.66 15.67 -37.30
N SER A 129 -5.65 16.54 -37.19
CA SER A 129 -4.37 16.35 -37.91
C SER A 129 -3.38 15.52 -37.12
N ILE A 130 -2.43 14.90 -37.83
CA ILE A 130 -1.31 14.16 -37.24
C ILE A 130 -0.02 14.83 -37.71
N ASP A 131 0.82 15.23 -36.77
CA ASP A 131 2.14 15.78 -37.10
C ASP A 131 3.05 14.69 -37.71
N PRO A 132 4.03 15.06 -38.55
CA PRO A 132 5.00 14.09 -39.06
C PRO A 132 5.87 13.50 -37.92
N PRO A 133 6.38 12.26 -38.08
CA PRO A 133 7.33 11.69 -37.12
C PRO A 133 8.58 12.55 -37.02
N ARG A 134 9.19 12.61 -35.84
CA ARG A 134 10.37 13.44 -35.56
C ARG A 134 11.60 12.59 -35.33
N THR A 135 12.76 13.13 -35.72
CA THR A 135 14.07 12.49 -35.47
C THR A 135 14.43 12.47 -33.99
N THR A 136 14.00 13.48 -33.24
CA THR A 136 14.12 13.54 -31.77
C THR A 136 12.73 13.60 -31.18
N MET A 137 12.34 12.58 -30.41
CA MET A 137 10.98 12.47 -29.84
C MET A 137 10.62 13.63 -28.89
N SER A 138 11.60 14.19 -28.17
CA SER A 138 11.43 15.37 -27.32
C SER A 138 11.51 16.70 -28.10
N GLY A 139 11.86 16.65 -29.38
CA GLY A 139 11.97 17.82 -30.22
C GLY A 139 10.60 18.45 -30.47
N THR A 140 10.50 19.76 -30.27
CA THR A 140 9.31 20.56 -30.61
C THR A 140 9.38 21.12 -32.03
N THR A 141 10.43 20.81 -32.79
CA THR A 141 10.57 21.27 -34.18
C THR A 141 9.38 20.78 -35.00
N GLY A 142 8.65 21.72 -35.61
CA GLY A 142 7.47 21.41 -36.42
C GLY A 142 6.16 21.22 -35.64
N CYS A 143 6.11 21.47 -34.32
CA CYS A 143 4.86 21.75 -33.60
C CYS A 143 5.01 22.98 -32.71
N ASN A 144 3.92 23.72 -32.51
CA ASN A 144 3.84 24.68 -31.41
C ASN A 144 3.26 23.97 -30.17
N CYS A 145 4.03 23.02 -29.62
CA CYS A 145 3.57 22.15 -28.55
C CYS A 145 4.60 21.96 -27.42
N TYR A 146 4.12 21.56 -26.26
CA TYR A 146 4.92 20.94 -25.20
C TYR A 146 4.85 19.42 -25.36
N ARG A 147 5.91 18.71 -25.00
CA ARG A 147 6.02 17.26 -25.17
C ARG A 147 6.67 16.62 -23.96
N THR A 148 6.20 15.45 -23.60
CA THR A 148 6.86 14.55 -22.65
C THR A 148 6.81 13.11 -23.16
N ILE A 149 7.72 12.27 -22.67
CA ILE A 149 7.91 10.90 -23.13
C ILE A 149 7.79 9.96 -21.93
N PHE A 150 6.85 9.04 -22.00
CA PHE A 150 6.64 7.98 -21.04
C PHE A 150 7.18 6.67 -21.58
N ASN A 151 8.04 6.00 -20.81
CA ASN A 151 8.55 4.68 -21.16
C ASN A 151 7.66 3.61 -20.53
N VAL A 152 7.08 2.74 -21.36
CA VAL A 152 6.26 1.60 -20.93
C VAL A 152 6.88 0.29 -21.39
N SER A 153 6.65 -0.78 -20.64
CA SER A 153 7.18 -2.11 -20.90
C SER A 153 6.03 -3.12 -20.95
N ILE A 154 5.89 -3.78 -22.09
CA ILE A 154 4.83 -4.77 -22.33
C ILE A 154 5.44 -6.14 -22.17
N THR A 155 4.89 -6.93 -21.25
CA THR A 155 5.47 -8.22 -20.86
C THR A 155 4.41 -9.29 -20.74
N ASN A 156 4.80 -10.54 -21.00
CA ASN A 156 3.92 -11.68 -20.75
C ASN A 156 4.03 -12.09 -19.28
N GLY A 157 2.89 -12.15 -18.60
CA GLY A 157 2.78 -12.80 -17.29
C GLY A 157 3.42 -12.04 -16.13
N PHE A 158 3.83 -10.77 -16.29
CA PHE A 158 4.30 -9.97 -15.16
C PHE A 158 3.20 -9.81 -14.10
N GLY A 159 1.95 -9.58 -14.51
CA GLY A 159 0.81 -9.58 -13.57
C GLY A 159 0.74 -10.87 -12.76
N THR A 160 0.84 -12.03 -13.42
CA THR A 160 0.88 -13.33 -12.73
C THR A 160 2.07 -13.44 -11.77
N ILE A 161 3.28 -13.01 -12.18
CA ILE A 161 4.47 -13.02 -11.33
C ILE A 161 4.29 -12.11 -10.12
N TRP A 162 3.79 -10.89 -10.33
CA TRP A 162 3.53 -9.92 -9.28
C TRP A 162 2.51 -10.46 -8.30
N THR A 163 1.33 -10.89 -8.77
CA THR A 163 0.28 -11.46 -7.92
C THR A 163 0.79 -12.70 -7.17
N ALA A 164 1.51 -13.61 -7.83
CA ALA A 164 2.08 -14.78 -7.16
C ALA A 164 3.15 -14.41 -6.12
N THR A 165 3.97 -13.41 -6.39
CA THR A 165 5.00 -12.92 -5.47
C THR A 165 4.38 -12.23 -4.26
N MET A 166 3.38 -11.37 -4.47
CA MET A 166 2.62 -10.74 -3.39
C MET A 166 1.89 -11.78 -2.55
N LEU A 167 1.21 -12.73 -3.18
CA LEU A 167 0.57 -13.84 -2.49
C LEU A 167 1.59 -14.66 -1.70
N ALA A 168 2.76 -14.97 -2.26
CA ALA A 168 3.82 -15.69 -1.55
C ALA A 168 4.43 -14.87 -0.40
N ALA A 169 4.55 -13.55 -0.55
CA ALA A 169 5.03 -12.64 0.50
C ALA A 169 4.06 -12.56 1.69
N VAL A 170 2.75 -12.67 1.43
CA VAL A 170 1.72 -12.70 2.48
C VAL A 170 1.51 -14.11 3.06
N VAL A 171 1.29 -15.10 2.20
CA VAL A 171 0.98 -16.49 2.58
C VAL A 171 2.21 -17.23 3.07
N GLY A 172 3.39 -16.95 2.52
CA GLY A 172 4.64 -17.61 2.91
C GLY A 172 4.92 -17.53 4.42
N PRO A 173 4.98 -16.31 5.01
CA PRO A 173 5.08 -16.14 6.45
C PRO A 173 3.96 -16.86 7.22
N LEU A 174 2.71 -16.79 6.76
CA LEU A 174 1.55 -17.47 7.38
C LEU A 174 1.64 -19.00 7.30
N ALA A 175 2.20 -19.56 6.23
CA ALA A 175 2.37 -20.99 6.04
C ALA A 175 3.53 -21.53 6.87
N VAL A 176 4.68 -20.83 6.89
CA VAL A 176 5.80 -21.12 7.80
C VAL A 176 5.30 -21.06 9.24
N PHE A 177 4.51 -20.06 9.57
CA PHE A 177 3.84 -19.91 10.86
C PHE A 177 2.94 -21.10 11.20
N GLY A 178 1.98 -21.42 10.33
CA GLY A 178 1.07 -22.56 10.54
C GLY A 178 1.83 -23.88 10.69
N GLY A 179 2.89 -24.07 9.90
CA GLY A 179 3.78 -25.23 9.97
C GLY A 179 4.54 -25.33 11.30
N VAL A 180 5.18 -24.25 11.74
CA VAL A 180 5.87 -24.20 13.03
C VAL A 180 4.90 -24.44 14.19
N LEU A 181 3.69 -23.89 14.13
CA LEU A 181 2.67 -24.11 15.14
C LEU A 181 2.15 -25.54 15.16
N ALA A 182 1.84 -26.12 14.01
CA ALA A 182 1.40 -27.51 13.90
C ALA A 182 2.49 -28.47 14.39
N TRP A 183 3.75 -28.20 14.03
CA TRP A 183 4.91 -28.97 14.48
C TRP A 183 5.11 -28.86 15.99
N ASN A 184 5.08 -27.63 16.54
CA ASN A 184 5.26 -27.39 17.97
C ASN A 184 4.10 -28.00 18.78
N TYR A 185 2.86 -27.84 18.31
CA TYR A 185 1.68 -28.47 18.91
C TYR A 185 1.77 -30.00 18.89
N SER A 186 2.16 -30.60 17.75
CA SER A 186 2.34 -32.05 17.60
C SER A 186 3.45 -32.60 18.51
N SER A 187 4.59 -31.92 18.55
CA SER A 187 5.75 -32.27 19.39
C SER A 187 5.42 -32.17 20.88
N ARG A 188 4.67 -31.14 21.29
CA ARG A 188 4.34 -30.89 22.70
C ARG A 188 3.06 -31.56 23.19
N ARG A 189 2.19 -32.07 22.30
CA ARG A 189 1.08 -32.97 22.66
C ARG A 189 1.57 -34.22 23.41
N LYS A 190 2.83 -34.60 23.22
CA LYS A 190 3.48 -35.71 23.94
C LYS A 190 3.96 -35.37 25.36
N ASN A 191 4.13 -34.09 25.73
CA ASN A 191 4.77 -33.65 27.00
C ASN A 191 4.00 -32.53 27.75
N GLY A 192 2.66 -32.51 27.66
CA GLY A 192 1.82 -31.33 27.96
C GLY A 192 1.90 -30.73 29.38
N GLY A 193 2.31 -29.45 29.46
CA GLY A 193 2.18 -28.57 30.63
C GLY A 193 1.83 -27.12 30.25
N VAL A 194 1.33 -26.33 31.21
CA VAL A 194 0.81 -24.95 30.99
C VAL A 194 1.86 -23.99 30.40
N GLY A 195 3.15 -24.15 30.74
CA GLY A 195 4.25 -23.36 30.17
C GLY A 195 4.33 -23.44 28.65
N SER A 196 3.94 -24.58 28.07
CA SER A 196 3.91 -24.78 26.63
C SER A 196 2.88 -23.94 25.90
N ARG A 197 1.72 -23.69 26.50
CA ARG A 197 0.64 -22.94 25.83
C ARG A 197 0.97 -21.45 25.73
N VAL A 198 1.66 -20.93 26.74
CA VAL A 198 2.11 -19.53 26.78
C VAL A 198 3.16 -19.27 25.70
N GLU A 199 4.16 -20.13 25.58
CA GLU A 199 5.19 -20.00 24.55
C GLU A 199 4.61 -20.07 23.14
N THR A 200 3.75 -21.05 22.86
CA THR A 200 3.07 -21.14 21.56
C THR A 200 2.28 -19.86 21.29
N ALA A 201 1.41 -19.41 22.21
CA ALA A 201 0.64 -18.18 22.03
C ALA A 201 1.53 -16.95 21.78
N ARG A 202 2.68 -16.83 22.46
CA ARG A 202 3.63 -15.75 22.20
C ARG A 202 4.09 -15.77 20.74
N TYR A 203 4.66 -16.88 20.28
CA TYR A 203 5.16 -16.99 18.90
C TYR A 203 4.05 -16.79 17.87
N VAL A 204 2.83 -17.27 18.17
CA VAL A 204 1.63 -17.03 17.36
C VAL A 204 1.43 -15.52 17.11
N ILE A 205 1.42 -14.75 18.19
CA ILE A 205 1.02 -13.34 18.14
C ILE A 205 2.12 -12.46 17.58
N MET A 206 3.39 -12.75 17.92
CA MET A 206 4.55 -12.03 17.40
C MET A 206 4.66 -12.14 15.88
N LEU A 207 4.52 -13.35 15.35
CA LEU A 207 4.62 -13.59 13.91
C LEU A 207 3.39 -13.06 13.17
N ALA A 208 2.18 -13.14 13.75
CA ALA A 208 1.00 -12.51 13.18
C ALA A 208 1.15 -10.99 13.06
N ALA A 209 1.71 -10.33 14.08
CA ALA A 209 1.97 -8.90 14.03
C ALA A 209 3.03 -8.53 12.97
N ILE A 210 4.09 -9.32 12.83
CA ILE A 210 5.09 -9.10 11.77
C ILE A 210 4.45 -9.29 10.39
N ALA A 211 3.62 -10.33 10.20
CA ALA A 211 2.93 -10.58 8.94
C ALA A 211 1.96 -9.44 8.59
N GLY A 212 1.16 -8.96 9.56
CA GLY A 212 0.31 -7.77 9.36
C GLY A 212 1.13 -6.55 8.95
N GLY A 213 2.30 -6.36 9.58
CA GLY A 213 3.16 -5.23 9.27
C GLY A 213 3.73 -5.28 7.85
N LEU A 214 4.07 -6.48 7.37
CA LEU A 214 4.49 -6.69 5.98
C LEU A 214 3.37 -6.44 4.98
N VAL A 215 2.11 -6.79 5.31
CA VAL A 215 0.96 -6.48 4.45
C VAL A 215 0.80 -4.97 4.29
N HIS A 216 0.90 -4.19 5.37
CA HIS A 216 0.86 -2.72 5.28
C HIS A 216 2.00 -2.14 4.43
N LEU A 217 3.20 -2.72 4.50
CA LEU A 217 4.34 -2.33 3.65
C LEU A 217 4.22 -2.82 2.21
N ALA A 218 3.34 -3.76 1.90
CA ALA A 218 3.07 -4.16 0.51
C ALA A 218 2.03 -3.23 -0.13
N VAL A 219 1.02 -2.80 0.64
CA VAL A 219 -0.13 -2.03 0.14
C VAL A 219 0.13 -0.51 0.15
N TYR A 220 1.16 -0.02 0.87
CA TYR A 220 1.40 1.43 0.95
C TYR A 220 1.68 2.09 -0.41
N SER A 221 2.29 1.38 -1.35
CA SER A 221 2.61 1.93 -2.68
C SER A 221 1.36 2.23 -3.50
N GLU A 222 0.29 1.46 -3.33
CA GLU A 222 -1.02 1.70 -3.97
C GLU A 222 -1.62 3.03 -3.54
N HIS A 223 -1.42 3.38 -2.26
CA HIS A 223 -2.03 4.54 -1.63
C HIS A 223 -1.12 5.78 -1.64
N ALA A 224 0.17 5.60 -1.96
CA ALA A 224 1.19 6.65 -1.98
C ALA A 224 0.90 7.79 -2.93
N SER A 225 0.27 7.44 -4.04
CA SER A 225 0.02 8.31 -5.17
C SER A 225 -1.32 9.02 -5.09
N LEU A 226 -2.26 8.47 -4.32
CA LEU A 226 -3.54 9.12 -4.01
C LEU A 226 -3.34 10.28 -3.05
N ARG A 227 -2.68 10.03 -1.92
CA ARG A 227 -2.18 11.07 -1.00
C ARG A 227 -1.01 10.54 -0.17
N ILE A 228 0.03 11.37 -0.06
CA ILE A 228 1.25 11.03 0.67
C ILE A 228 0.97 10.71 2.16
N GLU A 229 -0.07 11.30 2.73
CA GLU A 229 -0.51 11.08 4.11
C GLU A 229 -0.93 9.62 4.36
N TYR A 230 -1.68 9.00 3.43
CA TYR A 230 -2.05 7.58 3.54
C TYR A 230 -0.82 6.68 3.49
N SER A 231 0.12 7.02 2.62
CA SER A 231 1.39 6.31 2.51
C SER A 231 2.22 6.36 3.79
N ILE A 232 2.37 7.56 4.36
CA ILE A 232 3.08 7.75 5.64
C ILE A 232 2.39 6.94 6.74
N PHE A 233 1.06 6.96 6.77
CA PHE A 233 0.29 6.19 7.72
C PHE A 233 0.53 4.69 7.58
N LEU A 234 0.43 4.11 6.38
CA LEU A 234 0.61 2.68 6.13
C LEU A 234 2.05 2.22 6.39
N ILE A 235 3.06 3.00 6.00
CA ILE A 235 4.46 2.72 6.34
C ILE A 235 4.66 2.75 7.86
N THR A 236 4.11 3.76 8.54
CA THR A 236 4.21 3.89 10.00
C THR A 236 3.51 2.72 10.69
N ALA A 237 2.31 2.35 10.24
CA ALA A 237 1.55 1.23 10.75
C ALA A 237 2.31 -0.09 10.59
N GLY A 238 2.82 -0.35 9.37
CA GLY A 238 3.60 -1.54 9.06
C GLY A 238 4.87 -1.64 9.90
N GLY A 239 5.64 -0.54 9.96
CA GLY A 239 6.84 -0.45 10.77
C GLY A 239 6.57 -0.67 12.26
N MET A 240 5.51 -0.06 12.82
CA MET A 240 5.18 -0.19 14.24
C MET A 240 4.68 -1.58 14.62
N GLN A 241 3.94 -2.27 13.74
CA GLN A 241 3.56 -3.67 13.95
C GLN A 241 4.77 -4.62 13.93
N ILE A 242 5.72 -4.41 13.00
CA ILE A 242 6.99 -5.17 12.96
C ILE A 242 7.80 -4.90 14.24
N VAL A 243 7.95 -3.64 14.65
CA VAL A 243 8.66 -3.25 15.87
C VAL A 243 8.03 -3.92 17.09
N TYR A 244 6.69 -3.94 17.22
CA TYR A 244 6.00 -4.66 18.28
C TYR A 244 6.39 -6.16 18.29
N GLY A 245 6.30 -6.83 17.14
CA GLY A 245 6.63 -8.26 17.04
C GLY A 245 8.09 -8.57 17.40
N VAL A 246 9.04 -7.75 16.93
CA VAL A 246 10.48 -7.89 17.23
C VAL A 246 10.78 -7.61 18.69
N VAL A 247 10.29 -6.50 19.26
CA VAL A 247 10.51 -6.13 20.66
C VAL A 247 9.96 -7.20 21.60
N TYR A 248 8.77 -7.73 21.31
CA TYR A 248 8.19 -8.79 22.11
C TYR A 248 8.99 -10.10 21.98
N THR A 249 9.54 -10.40 20.80
CA THR A 249 10.42 -11.57 20.59
C THR A 249 11.69 -11.46 21.42
N LEU A 250 12.34 -10.31 21.41
CA LEU A 250 13.53 -10.05 22.24
C LEU A 250 13.20 -10.16 23.73
N LEU A 251 12.05 -9.64 24.14
CA LEU A 251 11.58 -9.77 25.52
C LEU A 251 11.34 -11.24 25.90
N ALA A 252 10.75 -12.05 25.01
CA ALA A 252 10.56 -13.48 25.23
C ALA A 252 11.89 -14.23 25.37
N LEU A 253 12.85 -14.00 24.47
CA LEU A 253 14.16 -14.64 24.48
C LEU A 253 14.98 -14.27 25.74
N THR A 254 15.00 -12.99 26.10
CA THR A 254 15.69 -12.53 27.33
C THR A 254 15.03 -13.04 28.61
N GLY A 255 13.74 -13.36 28.57
CA GLY A 255 13.00 -14.00 29.66
C GLY A 255 13.36 -15.49 29.85
N GLU A 256 13.56 -16.23 28.76
CA GLU A 256 13.89 -17.67 28.79
C GLU A 256 15.34 -17.93 29.23
N VAL A 257 16.31 -17.10 28.80
CA VAL A 257 17.74 -17.24 29.18
C VAL A 257 17.95 -17.14 30.69
N LYS A 258 17.05 -16.50 31.44
CA LYS A 258 17.13 -16.35 32.90
C LYS A 258 16.54 -17.52 33.70
N GLY A 259 16.07 -18.59 33.04
CA GLY A 259 15.37 -19.72 33.67
C GLY A 259 16.16 -20.52 34.74
N ARG A 260 17.44 -20.25 34.97
CA ARG A 260 18.25 -20.90 36.02
C ARG A 260 18.36 -20.11 37.34
N GLU A 261 18.00 -18.82 37.37
CA GLU A 261 18.02 -17.96 38.57
C GLU A 261 16.76 -17.05 38.63
N PHE A 262 15.59 -17.63 38.42
CA PHE A 262 14.36 -16.84 38.31
C PHE A 262 13.82 -16.45 39.70
N SER A 263 14.15 -15.25 40.19
CA SER A 263 13.59 -14.72 41.43
C SER A 263 12.19 -14.10 41.24
N VAL A 264 11.42 -13.98 42.32
CA VAL A 264 10.11 -13.30 42.35
C VAL A 264 10.17 -11.87 41.77
N GLN A 265 11.28 -11.16 42.02
CA GLN A 265 11.48 -9.81 41.49
C GLN A 265 11.66 -9.81 39.97
N VAL A 266 12.41 -10.77 39.42
CA VAL A 266 12.60 -10.93 37.97
C VAL A 266 11.29 -11.28 37.29
N ALA A 267 10.50 -12.20 37.87
CA ALA A 267 9.18 -12.57 37.35
C ALA A 267 8.21 -11.38 37.26
N ARG A 268 8.14 -10.56 38.32
CA ARG A 268 7.32 -9.34 38.34
C ARG A 268 7.80 -8.29 37.33
N ARG A 269 9.12 -8.10 37.21
CA ARG A 269 9.69 -7.15 36.24
C ARG A 269 9.38 -7.58 34.81
N TYR A 270 9.57 -8.86 34.48
CA TYR A 270 9.23 -9.41 33.18
C TYR A 270 7.77 -9.16 32.82
N TYR A 271 6.84 -9.51 33.73
CA TYR A 271 5.40 -9.29 33.50
C TYR A 271 5.06 -7.81 33.30
N ARG A 272 5.70 -6.91 34.06
CA ARG A 272 5.48 -5.47 33.91
C ARG A 272 5.92 -4.98 32.52
N GLU A 273 7.08 -5.41 32.04
CA GLU A 273 7.56 -5.03 30.71
C GLU A 273 6.70 -5.68 29.60
N SER A 274 6.29 -6.94 29.74
CA SER A 274 5.44 -7.61 28.75
C SER A 274 4.06 -6.94 28.64
N VAL A 275 3.49 -6.49 29.75
CA VAL A 275 2.24 -5.72 29.77
C VAL A 275 2.38 -4.40 29.02
N LYS A 276 3.49 -3.65 29.20
CA LYS A 276 3.70 -2.39 28.48
C LYS A 276 3.74 -2.62 26.96
N VAL A 277 4.50 -3.62 26.51
CA VAL A 277 4.63 -3.94 25.08
C VAL A 277 3.29 -4.41 24.51
N ASN A 278 2.55 -5.24 25.24
CA ASN A 278 1.21 -5.69 24.81
C ASN A 278 0.19 -4.54 24.76
N ILE A 279 0.19 -3.62 25.71
CA ILE A 279 -0.69 -2.43 25.65
C ILE A 279 -0.36 -1.57 24.44
N PHE A 280 0.93 -1.37 24.15
CA PHE A 280 1.36 -0.66 22.96
C PHE A 280 0.84 -1.33 21.66
N GLY A 281 1.02 -2.65 21.52
CA GLY A 281 0.50 -3.39 20.38
C GLY A 281 -1.02 -3.34 20.25
N LEU A 282 -1.74 -3.40 21.38
CA LEU A 282 -3.20 -3.37 21.42
C LEU A 282 -3.76 -2.00 21.03
N ILE A 283 -3.16 -0.90 21.50
CA ILE A 283 -3.54 0.46 21.10
C ILE A 283 -3.29 0.67 19.61
N GLY A 284 -2.08 0.34 19.13
CA GLY A 284 -1.72 0.51 17.72
C GLY A 284 -2.65 -0.26 16.78
N THR A 285 -2.86 -1.55 17.05
CA THR A 285 -3.74 -2.40 16.23
C THR A 285 -5.21 -1.99 16.35
N GLY A 286 -5.64 -1.53 17.53
CA GLY A 286 -6.99 -1.01 17.73
C GLY A 286 -7.27 0.27 16.93
N ILE A 287 -6.28 1.17 16.83
CA ILE A 287 -6.38 2.37 15.98
C ILE A 287 -6.52 1.96 14.51
N LEU A 288 -5.76 0.97 14.04
CA LEU A 288 -5.83 0.49 12.64
C LEU A 288 -7.19 -0.11 12.26
N LEU A 289 -7.78 -0.90 13.17
CA LEU A 289 -9.13 -1.43 12.99
C LEU A 289 -10.19 -0.32 13.04
N GLY A 290 -10.05 0.62 13.97
CA GLY A 290 -10.98 1.74 14.13
C GLY A 290 -10.99 2.67 12.92
N LEU A 291 -9.81 3.00 12.39
CA LEU A 291 -9.67 3.83 11.19
C LEU A 291 -10.23 3.15 9.94
N TYR A 292 -10.02 1.84 9.78
CA TYR A 292 -10.61 1.09 8.68
C TYR A 292 -12.14 0.99 8.78
N ALA A 293 -12.66 0.69 9.98
CA ALA A 293 -14.10 0.70 10.20
C ALA A 293 -14.71 2.09 9.93
N TYR A 294 -13.97 3.16 10.26
CA TYR A 294 -14.37 4.51 9.89
C TYR A 294 -14.40 4.68 8.36
N ALA A 295 -13.34 4.28 7.65
CA ALA A 295 -13.19 4.47 6.20
C ALA A 295 -14.25 3.74 5.35
N ILE A 296 -14.75 2.59 5.81
CA ILE A 296 -15.84 1.86 5.12
C ILE A 296 -17.22 2.45 5.40
N ILE A 297 -17.41 3.10 6.55
CA ILE A 297 -18.71 3.66 6.94
C ILE A 297 -18.85 5.11 6.49
N PHE A 298 -17.75 5.86 6.54
CA PHE A 298 -17.68 7.28 6.26
C PHE A 298 -16.58 7.56 5.24
N PRO A 299 -16.78 8.56 4.36
CA PRO A 299 -15.70 9.02 3.50
C PRO A 299 -14.50 9.41 4.37
N PRO A 300 -13.32 8.82 4.13
CA PRO A 300 -12.14 9.12 4.92
C PRO A 300 -11.86 10.62 4.90
N PRO A 301 -11.60 11.28 6.05
CA PRO A 301 -11.03 12.62 6.01
C PRO A 301 -9.71 12.47 5.26
N LEU A 302 -9.57 13.17 4.13
CA LEU A 302 -8.46 13.11 3.17
C LEU A 302 -8.64 12.15 1.97
N SER A 303 -9.73 11.41 1.83
CA SER A 303 -9.99 10.70 0.57
C SER A 303 -10.23 11.72 -0.56
N PRO A 304 -9.61 11.57 -1.75
CA PRO A 304 -9.95 12.38 -2.92
C PRO A 304 -11.39 12.11 -3.38
N ASN A 305 -11.94 10.94 -3.03
CA ASN A 305 -13.31 10.56 -3.29
C ASN A 305 -14.20 10.79 -2.06
N ASN A 306 -15.32 11.50 -2.23
CA ASN A 306 -16.30 11.72 -1.14
C ASN A 306 -17.22 10.51 -0.94
N GLN A 307 -16.66 9.30 -1.05
CA GLN A 307 -17.35 8.05 -0.85
C GLN A 307 -16.56 7.19 0.16
N PRO A 308 -17.25 6.30 0.89
CA PRO A 308 -16.59 5.30 1.70
C PRO A 308 -15.66 4.41 0.85
N GLU A 309 -14.62 3.90 1.48
CA GLU A 309 -13.64 3.02 0.84
C GLU A 309 -14.27 1.66 0.49
N ASP A 310 -14.01 1.18 -0.73
CA ASP A 310 -14.48 -0.12 -1.17
C ASP A 310 -13.72 -1.25 -0.46
N VAL A 311 -14.45 -2.29 -0.09
CA VAL A 311 -13.88 -3.45 0.61
C VAL A 311 -13.29 -4.40 -0.42
N ASP A 312 -11.97 -4.35 -0.57
CA ASP A 312 -11.22 -5.27 -1.42
C ASP A 312 -10.73 -6.51 -0.64
N ALA A 313 -10.26 -7.53 -1.37
CA ALA A 313 -9.79 -8.77 -0.76
C ALA A 313 -8.53 -8.57 0.10
N ALA A 314 -7.62 -7.66 -0.27
CA ALA A 314 -6.41 -7.40 0.50
C ALA A 314 -6.75 -6.71 1.84
N GLY A 315 -7.69 -5.77 1.82
CA GLY A 315 -8.27 -5.13 3.00
C GLY A 315 -8.89 -6.14 3.95
N ILE A 316 -9.71 -7.09 3.46
CA ILE A 316 -10.29 -8.15 4.30
C ILE A 316 -9.20 -8.98 4.98
N ILE A 317 -8.16 -9.40 4.25
CA ILE A 317 -7.07 -10.22 4.77
C ILE A 317 -6.27 -9.44 5.83
N ALA A 318 -5.87 -8.20 5.53
CA ALA A 318 -5.13 -7.34 6.45
C ALA A 318 -5.89 -7.18 7.78
N LYS A 319 -7.19 -6.93 7.71
CA LYS A 319 -8.03 -6.65 8.87
C LYS A 319 -8.38 -7.90 9.67
N SER A 320 -8.46 -9.05 9.00
CA SER A 320 -8.56 -10.35 9.67
C SER A 320 -7.32 -10.63 10.51
N ILE A 321 -6.11 -10.33 9.99
CA ILE A 321 -4.85 -10.46 10.72
C ILE A 321 -4.77 -9.48 11.88
N GLU A 322 -5.18 -8.22 11.69
CA GLU A 322 -5.24 -7.23 12.78
C GLU A 322 -6.20 -7.66 13.90
N LEU A 323 -7.41 -8.12 13.56
CA LEU A 323 -8.39 -8.61 14.52
C LEU A 323 -7.86 -9.83 15.29
N PHE A 324 -7.26 -10.79 14.58
CA PHE A 324 -6.60 -11.94 15.18
C PHE A 324 -5.50 -11.50 16.16
N THR A 325 -4.71 -10.50 15.78
CA THR A 325 -3.62 -9.96 16.61
C THR A 325 -4.17 -9.32 17.89
N VAL A 326 -5.24 -8.52 17.81
CA VAL A 326 -5.89 -7.93 19.00
C VAL A 326 -6.39 -9.00 19.96
N ILE A 327 -7.15 -9.98 19.46
CA ILE A 327 -7.68 -11.09 20.28
C ILE A 327 -6.51 -11.88 20.89
N GLY A 328 -5.47 -12.13 20.10
CA GLY A 328 -4.24 -12.77 20.52
C GLY A 328 -3.57 -12.05 21.68
N ILE A 329 -3.31 -10.74 21.55
CA ILE A 329 -2.68 -9.93 22.60
C ILE A 329 -3.45 -10.01 23.92
N ILE A 330 -4.79 -9.87 23.87
CA ILE A 330 -5.64 -9.97 25.06
C ILE A 330 -5.51 -11.36 25.71
N TYR A 331 -5.55 -12.41 24.90
CA TYR A 331 -5.39 -13.78 25.36
C TYR A 331 -4.02 -14.01 25.99
N LEU A 332 -2.96 -13.47 25.40
CA LEU A 332 -1.59 -13.57 25.90
C LEU A 332 -1.42 -12.85 27.24
N MET A 333 -1.94 -11.62 27.38
CA MET A 333 -1.91 -10.89 28.65
C MET A 333 -2.58 -11.67 29.78
N LYS A 334 -3.70 -12.36 29.48
CA LYS A 334 -4.40 -13.22 30.45
C LYS A 334 -3.55 -14.41 30.86
N LEU A 335 -2.92 -15.08 29.90
CA LEU A 335 -2.04 -16.23 30.16
C LEU A 335 -0.80 -15.85 30.97
N GLU A 336 -0.15 -14.72 30.65
CA GLU A 336 1.02 -14.26 31.39
C GLU A 336 0.70 -13.88 32.83
N LYS A 337 -0.48 -13.28 33.06
CA LYS A 337 -0.98 -13.00 34.40
C LYS A 337 -1.17 -14.28 35.21
N GLN A 338 -1.78 -15.30 34.60
CA GLN A 338 -1.98 -16.61 35.24
C GLN A 338 -0.64 -17.28 35.58
N ARG A 339 0.34 -17.23 34.67
CA ARG A 339 1.70 -17.77 34.90
C ARG A 339 2.42 -17.06 36.05
N LEU A 340 2.31 -15.74 36.14
CA LEU A 340 2.89 -15.00 37.28
C LEU A 340 2.20 -15.40 38.59
N GLN A 341 0.87 -15.51 38.59
CA GLN A 341 0.12 -15.89 39.79
C GLN A 341 0.45 -17.31 40.27
N SER A 342 0.62 -18.28 39.36
CA SER A 342 1.04 -19.63 39.73
C SER A 342 2.45 -19.63 40.30
N PHE A 343 3.39 -18.94 39.65
CA PHE A 343 4.77 -18.83 40.12
C PHE A 343 4.86 -18.20 41.52
N LEU A 344 4.08 -17.14 41.77
CA LEU A 344 4.03 -16.49 43.08
C LEU A 344 3.44 -17.38 44.18
N ARG A 345 2.48 -18.27 43.86
CA ARG A 345 1.92 -19.22 44.84
C ARG A 345 2.91 -20.32 45.22
N GLU A 346 3.82 -20.68 44.34
CA GLU A 346 4.82 -21.72 44.59
C GLU A 346 6.04 -21.21 45.38
N HIS A 347 6.23 -19.88 45.44
CA HIS A 347 7.43 -19.22 46.00
C HIS A 347 7.11 -18.24 47.14
N VAL A 348 5.89 -18.31 47.69
CA VAL A 348 5.42 -17.65 48.92
C VAL A 348 4.93 -18.74 49.84
#